data_AF-A0A919BF63-F1
#
_entry.id   AF-A0A919BF63-F1
#
_cell.length_a   1.000
_cell.length_b   1.000
_cell.length_c   1.000
_cell.angle_alpha   90.00
_cell.angle_beta   90.00
_cell.angle_gamma   90.00
#
_symmetry.space_group_name_H-M   'P 1'
#
loop_
_entity.id
_entity.type
_entity.pdbx_description
1 polymer ?
#
loop_
_entity_poly.entity_id
_entity_poly.type
_entity_poly.pdbx_seq_one_letter_code
_entity_poly.pdbx_strand_id
1 'polypeptide(L)'
;MKSAVALLIGFISLSSFAQEQGVDYDQWLKDKFKKQHEQLLPVVAVADMFYGCNLERKIDASNPSVKQMITVMDRQALADKLRECLKGEPPNSDTALNFGLIGCFHEQLKGLPAEELKVKKKLVVQAIAKLSKQDRQKSFTHCVTDQAVSYLK
;
A
#
# COMPACT_ATOMS: atom_id res chain seq x y z
N MET A 1 -64.91 56.22 -23.07
CA MET A 1 -63.55 56.19 -23.65
C MET A 1 -62.65 56.91 -22.65
N LYS A 2 -61.63 56.34 -22.00
CA LYS A 2 -60.71 55.26 -22.35
C LYS A 2 -60.31 54.53 -21.04
N SER A 3 -60.35 53.21 -21.04
CA SER A 3 -59.81 52.37 -19.96
C SER A 3 -58.30 52.53 -19.87
N ALA A 4 -57.78 52.82 -18.67
CA ALA A 4 -56.37 52.67 -18.37
C ALA A 4 -56.14 51.24 -17.85
N VAL A 5 -55.60 50.38 -18.70
CA VAL A 5 -55.15 49.03 -18.33
C VAL A 5 -53.79 49.19 -17.64
N ALA A 6 -53.77 48.98 -16.32
CA ALA A 6 -52.53 48.85 -15.56
C ALA A 6 -51.94 47.46 -15.84
N LEU A 7 -50.89 47.41 -16.66
CA LEU A 7 -50.14 46.19 -16.94
C LEU A 7 -49.07 46.01 -15.86
N LEU A 8 -49.41 45.27 -14.79
CA LEU A 8 -48.45 44.79 -13.79
C LEU A 8 -47.70 43.57 -14.36
N ILE A 9 -46.52 43.81 -14.95
CA ILE A 9 -45.58 42.75 -15.33
C ILE A 9 -44.85 42.33 -14.04
N GLY A 10 -45.36 41.29 -13.38
CA GLY A 10 -44.65 40.61 -12.30
C GLY A 10 -43.49 39.81 -12.89
N PHE A 11 -42.26 40.25 -12.66
CA PHE A 11 -41.07 39.43 -12.85
C PHE A 11 -41.03 38.35 -11.76
N ILE A 12 -41.58 37.17 -12.07
CA ILE A 12 -41.32 35.97 -11.27
C ILE A 12 -39.92 35.50 -11.66
N SER A 13 -38.92 35.87 -10.86
CA SER A 13 -37.60 35.26 -10.91
C SER A 13 -37.73 33.80 -10.50
N LEU A 14 -37.89 32.91 -11.48
CA LEU A 14 -37.67 31.48 -11.30
C LEU A 14 -36.16 31.28 -11.08
N SER A 15 -35.74 31.35 -9.82
CA SER A 15 -34.45 30.81 -9.41
C SER A 15 -34.49 29.31 -9.62
N SER A 16 -34.02 28.85 -10.77
CA SER A 16 -33.66 27.45 -10.98
C SER A 16 -32.51 27.12 -10.02
N PHE A 17 -32.82 26.72 -8.78
CA PHE A 17 -31.89 25.98 -7.97
C PHE A 17 -31.75 24.61 -8.64
N ALA A 18 -30.75 24.48 -9.51
CA ALA A 18 -30.18 23.19 -9.82
C ALA A 18 -29.66 22.63 -8.50
N GLN A 19 -30.43 21.75 -7.87
CA GLN A 19 -29.99 20.98 -6.73
C GLN A 19 -28.98 19.97 -7.28
N GLU A 20 -27.71 20.38 -7.42
CA GLU A 20 -26.61 19.44 -7.51
C GLU A 20 -26.71 18.59 -6.25
N GLN A 21 -27.18 17.34 -6.40
CA GLN A 21 -26.90 16.29 -5.44
C GLN A 21 -25.39 16.03 -5.52
N GLY A 22 -24.64 16.92 -4.88
CA GLY A 22 -23.21 16.78 -4.72
C GLY A 22 -22.95 15.56 -3.87
N VAL A 23 -22.61 14.45 -4.51
CA VAL A 23 -21.74 13.47 -3.88
C VAL A 23 -20.57 14.28 -3.31
N ASP A 24 -20.30 14.15 -2.01
CA ASP A 24 -19.09 14.70 -1.42
C ASP A 24 -17.91 13.99 -2.09
N TYR A 25 -17.43 14.61 -3.18
CA TYR A 25 -16.44 14.04 -4.08
C TYR A 25 -15.11 13.83 -3.35
N ASP A 26 -14.79 14.71 -2.40
CA ASP A 26 -13.61 14.60 -1.55
C ASP A 26 -13.71 13.39 -0.61
N GLN A 27 -14.88 13.18 0.01
CA GLN A 27 -15.11 12.01 0.83
C GLN A 27 -15.09 10.72 0.00
N TRP A 28 -15.67 10.74 -1.20
CA TRP A 28 -15.61 9.60 -2.12
C TRP A 28 -14.18 9.26 -2.55
N LEU A 29 -13.35 10.27 -2.86
CA LEU A 29 -11.93 10.08 -3.17
C LEU A 29 -11.19 9.45 -1.98
N LYS A 30 -11.36 10.00 -0.77
CA LYS A 30 -10.74 9.46 0.46
C LYS A 30 -11.15 8.01 0.68
N ASP A 31 -12.43 7.69 0.56
CA ASP A 31 -12.94 6.34 0.78
C ASP A 31 -12.45 5.36 -0.29
N LYS A 32 -12.36 5.79 -1.55
CA LYS A 32 -11.83 4.98 -2.64
C LYS A 32 -10.35 4.67 -2.42
N PHE A 33 -9.53 5.69 -2.16
CA PHE A 33 -8.09 5.51 -1.92
C PHE A 33 -7.84 4.69 -0.65
N LYS A 34 -8.62 4.90 0.41
CA LYS A 34 -8.55 4.11 1.64
C LYS A 34 -8.79 2.63 1.36
N LYS A 35 -9.88 2.28 0.64
CA LYS A 35 -10.17 0.88 0.30
C LYS A 35 -9.09 0.24 -0.56
N GLN A 36 -8.59 0.95 -1.57
CA GLN A 36 -7.50 0.45 -2.42
C GLN A 36 -6.23 0.21 -1.59
N HIS A 37 -5.91 1.13 -0.70
CA HIS A 37 -4.74 1.02 0.18
C HIS A 37 -4.87 -0.15 1.16
N GLU A 38 -6.00 -0.27 1.86
CA GLU A 38 -6.27 -1.37 2.81
C GLU A 38 -6.17 -2.75 2.14
N GLN A 39 -6.61 -2.88 0.88
CA GLN A 39 -6.50 -4.12 0.12
C GLN A 39 -5.07 -4.42 -0.37
N LEU A 40 -4.22 -3.40 -0.49
CA LEU A 40 -2.88 -3.51 -1.02
C LEU A 40 -1.86 -3.85 0.08
N LEU A 41 -2.07 -3.36 1.32
CA LEU A 41 -1.17 -3.64 2.45
C LEU A 41 -0.87 -5.13 2.64
N PRO A 42 -1.85 -6.06 2.63
CA PRO A 42 -1.56 -7.49 2.80
C PRO A 42 -0.72 -8.06 1.65
N VAL A 43 -0.95 -7.60 0.41
CA VAL A 43 -0.18 -8.06 -0.76
C VAL A 43 1.26 -7.59 -0.67
N VAL A 44 1.47 -6.32 -0.30
CA VAL A 44 2.81 -5.74 -0.10
C VAL A 44 3.54 -6.47 1.02
N ALA A 45 2.89 -6.69 2.16
CA ALA A 45 3.49 -7.41 3.28
C ALA A 45 3.95 -8.83 2.90
N VAL A 46 3.12 -9.60 2.20
CA VAL A 46 3.47 -10.96 1.75
C VAL A 46 4.60 -10.91 0.72
N ALA A 47 4.61 -9.93 -0.19
CA ALA A 47 5.68 -9.74 -1.17
C ALA A 47 7.03 -9.45 -0.48
N ASP A 48 7.04 -8.56 0.52
CA ASP A 48 8.25 -8.24 1.28
C ASP A 48 8.76 -9.45 2.07
N MET A 49 7.85 -10.17 2.74
CA MET A 49 8.20 -11.39 3.47
C MET A 49 8.79 -12.45 2.55
N PHE A 50 8.15 -12.70 1.40
CA PHE A 50 8.63 -13.70 0.47
C PHE A 50 9.96 -13.28 -0.15
N TYR A 51 10.13 -12.00 -0.49
CA TYR A 51 11.40 -11.49 -1.00
C TYR A 51 12.54 -11.75 -0.02
N GLY A 52 12.40 -11.30 1.23
CA GLY A 52 13.42 -11.49 2.26
C GLY A 52 13.72 -12.97 2.51
N CYS A 53 12.68 -13.80 2.52
CA CYS A 53 12.82 -15.24 2.68
C CYS A 53 13.55 -15.90 1.50
N ASN A 54 13.24 -15.50 0.27
CA ASN A 54 13.84 -16.08 -0.93
C ASN A 54 15.30 -15.66 -1.11
N LEU A 55 15.70 -14.47 -0.64
CA LEU A 55 17.11 -14.08 -0.59
C LEU A 55 17.96 -15.07 0.22
N GLU A 56 17.41 -15.57 1.33
CA GLU A 56 18.11 -16.50 2.22
C GLU A 56 17.97 -17.96 1.75
N ARG A 57 16.73 -18.39 1.49
CA ARG A 57 16.39 -19.80 1.26
C ARG A 57 16.44 -20.22 -0.21
N LYS A 58 16.45 -19.25 -1.15
CA LYS A 58 16.61 -19.45 -2.60
C LYS A 58 15.68 -20.51 -3.17
N ILE A 59 14.41 -20.50 -2.75
CA ILE A 59 13.41 -21.48 -3.19
C ILE A 59 12.89 -21.19 -4.61
N ASP A 60 12.98 -19.93 -5.05
CA ASP A 60 12.59 -19.50 -6.38
C ASP A 60 13.78 -18.88 -7.12
N ALA A 61 14.27 -19.61 -8.13
CA ALA A 61 15.42 -19.20 -8.93
C ALA A 61 15.15 -17.96 -9.80
N SER A 62 13.88 -17.63 -10.08
CA SER A 62 13.54 -16.45 -10.88
C SER A 62 13.79 -15.13 -10.15
N ASN A 63 13.91 -15.18 -8.82
CA ASN A 63 14.16 -14.01 -7.95
C ASN A 63 13.34 -12.77 -8.34
N PRO A 64 11.99 -12.87 -8.31
CA PRO A 64 11.14 -11.77 -8.74
C PRO A 64 11.34 -10.55 -7.83
N SER A 65 11.37 -9.36 -8.42
CA SER A 65 11.38 -8.11 -7.65
C SER A 65 10.07 -7.94 -6.88
N VAL A 66 10.11 -7.20 -5.77
CA VAL A 66 8.92 -6.90 -4.96
C VAL A 66 7.83 -6.25 -5.81
N LYS A 67 8.19 -5.32 -6.70
CA LYS A 67 7.26 -4.70 -7.65
C LYS A 67 6.57 -5.74 -8.55
N GLN A 68 7.29 -6.70 -9.10
CA GLN A 68 6.70 -7.76 -9.94
C GLN A 68 5.71 -8.62 -9.14
N MET A 69 6.06 -8.96 -7.89
CA MET A 69 5.19 -9.73 -7.02
C MET A 69 3.90 -9.00 -6.68
N ILE A 70 3.96 -7.69 -6.45
CA ILE A 70 2.79 -6.89 -6.11
C ILE A 70 1.91 -6.62 -7.34
N THR A 71 2.52 -6.38 -8.50
CA THR A 71 1.79 -5.81 -9.67
C THR A 71 1.44 -6.83 -10.74
N VAL A 72 2.09 -7.99 -10.76
CA VAL A 72 1.94 -9.00 -11.82
C VAL A 72 1.57 -10.37 -11.27
N MET A 73 2.15 -10.78 -10.14
CA MET A 73 1.93 -12.11 -9.60
C MET A 73 0.50 -12.26 -9.05
N ASP A 74 -0.09 -13.43 -9.26
CA ASP A 74 -1.36 -13.78 -8.63
C ASP A 74 -1.21 -13.84 -7.09
N ARG A 75 -2.24 -13.38 -6.36
CA ARG A 75 -2.21 -13.29 -4.90
C ARG A 75 -2.06 -14.65 -4.22
N GLN A 76 -2.73 -15.67 -4.76
CA GLN A 76 -2.65 -17.03 -4.21
C GLN A 76 -1.29 -17.63 -4.51
N ALA A 77 -0.77 -17.46 -5.72
CA ALA A 77 0.58 -17.90 -6.07
C ALA A 77 1.65 -17.25 -5.16
N LEU A 78 1.53 -15.96 -4.86
CA LEU A 78 2.44 -15.26 -3.95
C LEU A 78 2.34 -15.80 -2.52
N ALA A 79 1.12 -16.05 -2.02
CA ALA A 79 0.91 -16.63 -0.70
C ALA A 79 1.47 -18.06 -0.58
N ASP A 80 1.33 -18.86 -1.64
CA ASP A 80 1.85 -20.22 -1.70
C ASP A 80 3.38 -20.25 -1.70
N LYS A 81 4.01 -19.35 -2.47
CA LYS A 81 5.46 -19.15 -2.44
C LYS A 81 5.95 -18.73 -1.06
N LEU A 82 5.27 -17.81 -0.39
CA LEU A 82 5.62 -17.44 0.98
C LEU A 82 5.52 -18.65 1.92
N ARG A 83 4.41 -19.39 1.86
CA ARG A 83 4.15 -20.57 2.70
C ARG A 83 5.22 -21.64 2.52
N GLU A 84 5.59 -21.92 1.28
CA GLU A 84 6.71 -22.82 0.95
C GLU A 84 8.02 -22.29 1.53
N CYS A 85 8.30 -21.00 1.31
CA CYS A 85 9.53 -20.38 1.78
C CYS A 85 9.65 -20.44 3.30
N LEU A 86 8.56 -20.18 4.03
CA LEU A 86 8.51 -20.21 5.49
C LEU A 86 8.59 -21.63 6.08
N LYS A 87 8.51 -22.69 5.28
CA LYS A 87 8.57 -24.10 5.73
C LYS A 87 7.54 -24.42 6.82
N GLY A 88 6.33 -23.89 6.67
CA GLY A 88 5.21 -24.14 7.59
C GLY A 88 5.13 -23.18 8.79
N GLU A 89 6.08 -22.26 8.96
CA GLU A 89 5.91 -21.18 9.95
C GLU A 89 4.76 -20.23 9.52
N PRO A 90 3.96 -19.73 10.48
CA PRO A 90 2.89 -18.78 10.16
C PRO A 90 3.46 -17.40 9.78
N PRO A 91 2.75 -16.60 8.95
CA PRO A 91 3.21 -15.26 8.54
C PRO A 91 3.43 -14.25 9.68
N ASN A 92 2.92 -14.51 10.89
CA ASN A 92 3.13 -13.69 12.09
C ASN A 92 4.27 -14.19 13.00
N SER A 93 5.04 -15.19 12.57
CA SER A 93 6.22 -15.66 13.28
C SER A 93 7.33 -14.59 13.29
N ASP A 94 8.26 -14.72 14.22
CA ASP A 94 9.41 -13.83 14.30
C ASP A 94 10.27 -13.92 13.03
N THR A 95 10.42 -15.12 12.48
CA THR A 95 11.13 -15.38 11.24
C THR A 95 10.47 -14.67 10.06
N ALA A 96 9.16 -14.83 9.90
CA ALA A 96 8.41 -14.21 8.82
C ALA A 96 8.47 -12.67 8.90
N LEU A 97 8.32 -12.12 10.11
CA LEU A 97 8.45 -10.69 10.35
C LEU A 97 9.85 -10.15 10.00
N ASN A 98 10.91 -10.88 10.35
CA ASN A 98 12.28 -10.50 10.03
C ASN A 98 12.51 -10.48 8.51
N PHE A 99 11.99 -11.48 7.79
CA PHE A 99 12.03 -11.48 6.33
C PHE A 99 11.25 -10.31 5.73
N GLY A 100 10.07 -10.00 6.28
CA GLY A 100 9.28 -8.84 5.87
C GLY A 100 10.07 -7.53 5.99
N LEU A 101 10.76 -7.32 7.11
CA LEU A 101 11.61 -6.14 7.31
C LEU A 101 12.77 -6.10 6.30
N ILE A 102 13.42 -7.23 6.03
CA ILE A 102 14.49 -7.31 5.03
C ILE A 102 13.97 -6.93 3.63
N GLY A 103 12.80 -7.46 3.23
CA GLY A 103 12.19 -7.14 1.94
C GLY A 103 11.78 -5.69 1.82
N CYS A 104 11.12 -5.15 2.83
CA CYS A 104 10.65 -3.77 2.78
C CYS A 104 11.82 -2.76 2.77
N PHE A 105 12.85 -2.96 3.60
CA PHE A 105 14.03 -2.10 3.55
C PHE A 105 14.86 -2.29 2.27
N HIS A 106 14.79 -3.45 1.61
CA HIS A 106 15.39 -3.59 0.29
C HIS A 106 14.77 -2.60 -0.69
N GLU A 107 13.44 -2.50 -0.72
CA GLU A 107 12.71 -1.58 -1.60
C GLU A 107 12.95 -0.11 -1.23
N GLN A 108 12.96 0.24 0.06
CA GLN A 108 13.25 1.62 0.49
C GLN A 108 14.66 2.09 0.12
N LEU A 109 15.63 1.17 0.07
CA LEU A 109 17.04 1.50 -0.18
C LEU A 109 17.47 1.31 -1.64
N LYS A 110 16.60 0.81 -2.52
CA LYS A 110 16.96 0.40 -3.90
C LYS A 110 17.55 1.53 -4.78
N GLY A 111 17.30 2.79 -4.43
CA GLY A 111 17.83 3.96 -5.13
C GLY A 111 19.24 4.38 -4.71
N LEU A 112 19.82 3.74 -3.69
CA LEU A 112 21.14 4.12 -3.16
C LEU A 112 22.30 3.53 -3.97
N PRO A 113 23.47 4.19 -3.99
CA PRO A 113 24.69 3.61 -4.55
C PRO A 113 25.06 2.27 -3.87
N ALA A 114 25.71 1.37 -4.61
CA ALA A 114 25.96 -0.01 -4.17
C ALA A 114 26.70 -0.10 -2.81
N GLU A 115 27.71 0.75 -2.59
CA GLU A 115 28.47 0.76 -1.34
C GLU A 115 27.62 1.23 -0.15
N GLU A 116 26.81 2.27 -0.34
CA GLU A 116 25.89 2.75 0.70
C GLU A 116 24.79 1.72 0.99
N LEU A 117 24.25 1.09 -0.05
CA LEU A 117 23.25 0.03 0.05
C LEU A 117 23.77 -1.14 0.88
N LYS A 118 25.02 -1.56 0.66
CA LYS A 118 25.66 -2.65 1.41
C LYS A 118 25.78 -2.31 2.90
N VAL A 119 26.22 -1.09 3.22
CA VAL A 119 26.34 -0.63 4.61
C VAL A 119 24.96 -0.59 5.28
N LYS A 120 23.95 0.02 4.64
CA LYS A 120 22.62 0.15 5.21
C LYS A 120 21.89 -1.18 5.38
N LYS A 121 22.04 -2.11 4.43
CA LYS A 121 21.52 -3.48 4.59
C LYS A 121 22.08 -4.16 5.84
N LYS A 122 23.37 -3.99 6.13
CA LYS A 122 23.98 -4.52 7.35
C LYS A 122 23.38 -3.90 8.61
N LEU A 123 23.16 -2.58 8.61
CA LEU A 123 22.53 -1.87 9.74
C LEU A 123 21.10 -2.33 9.98
N VAL A 124 20.32 -2.58 8.92
CA VAL A 124 18.96 -3.14 9.03
C VAL A 124 18.98 -4.49 9.75
N VAL A 125 19.84 -5.42 9.33
CA VAL A 125 19.95 -6.74 9.98
C VAL A 125 20.34 -6.60 11.46
N GLN A 126 21.29 -5.70 11.77
CA GLN A 126 21.69 -5.42 13.16
C GLN A 126 20.56 -4.81 13.99
N ALA A 127 19.74 -3.93 13.41
CA ALA A 127 18.59 -3.35 14.09
C ALA A 127 17.50 -4.41 14.37
N ILE A 128 17.17 -5.24 13.39
CA ILE A 128 16.21 -6.34 13.53
C ILE A 128 16.57 -7.25 14.71
N ALA A 129 17.86 -7.59 14.85
CA ALA A 129 18.36 -8.45 15.92
C ALA A 129 18.25 -7.83 17.32
N LYS A 130 18.20 -6.50 17.43
CA LYS A 130 18.16 -5.77 18.71
C LYS A 130 16.75 -5.34 19.13
N LEU A 131 15.86 -5.14 18.16
CA LEU A 131 14.51 -4.68 18.41
C LEU A 131 13.64 -5.78 19.04
N SER A 132 12.69 -5.36 19.88
CA SER A 132 11.64 -6.25 20.35
C SER A 132 10.75 -6.71 19.18
N LYS A 133 10.04 -7.82 19.34
CA LYS A 133 9.04 -8.25 18.35
C LYS A 133 8.01 -7.15 18.06
N GLN A 134 7.56 -6.45 19.10
CA GLN A 134 6.57 -5.38 18.98
C GLN A 134 7.11 -4.21 18.14
N ASP A 135 8.36 -3.80 18.35
CA ASP A 135 8.96 -2.71 17.59
C ASP A 135 9.22 -3.12 16.13
N ARG A 136 9.65 -4.37 15.91
CA ARG A 136 9.74 -4.94 14.56
C ARG A 136 8.39 -4.92 13.84
N GLN A 137 7.29 -5.28 14.52
CA GLN A 137 5.94 -5.22 13.96
C GLN A 137 5.55 -3.79 13.59
N LYS A 138 5.79 -2.81 14.49
CA LYS A 138 5.51 -1.39 14.21
C LYS A 138 6.31 -0.90 13.00
N SER A 139 7.61 -1.18 12.96
CA SER A 139 8.48 -0.81 11.83
C SER A 139 8.02 -1.45 10.52
N PHE A 140 7.63 -2.72 10.56
CA PHE A 140 7.15 -3.42 9.37
C PHE A 140 5.83 -2.85 8.88
N THR A 141 4.87 -2.62 9.78
CA THR A 141 3.59 -1.98 9.43
C THR A 141 3.79 -0.61 8.81
N HIS A 142 4.67 0.23 9.39
CA HIS A 142 4.98 1.55 8.82
C HIS A 142 5.59 1.44 7.43
N CYS A 143 6.60 0.57 7.28
CA CYS A 143 7.30 0.38 6.01
C CYS A 143 6.35 -0.11 4.91
N VAL A 144 5.51 -1.12 5.20
CA VAL A 144 4.49 -1.64 4.27
C VAL A 144 3.46 -0.56 3.91
N THR A 145 3.07 0.27 4.87
CA THR A 145 2.14 1.39 4.65
C THR A 145 2.74 2.39 3.66
N ASP A 146 3.95 2.86 3.91
CA ASP A 146 4.65 3.79 3.01
C ASP A 146 4.83 3.18 1.61
N GLN A 147 5.25 1.92 1.56
CA GLN A 147 5.49 1.20 0.31
C GLN A 147 4.19 1.02 -0.50
N ALA A 148 3.08 0.70 0.15
CA ALA A 148 1.78 0.51 -0.52
C ALA A 148 1.31 1.79 -1.22
N VAL A 149 1.59 2.99 -0.68
CA VAL A 149 1.27 4.25 -1.36
C VAL A 149 1.91 4.33 -2.75
N SER A 150 3.15 3.84 -2.90
CA SER A 150 3.86 3.86 -4.19
C SER A 150 3.26 2.94 -5.26
N TYR A 151 2.34 2.05 -4.87
CA TYR A 151 1.71 1.06 -5.74
C TYR A 151 0.22 1.32 -5.99
N LEU A 152 -0.35 2.38 -5.42
CA LEU A 152 -1.70 2.82 -5.74
C LEU A 152 -1.78 3.27 -7.22
N LYS A 153 -2.85 2.86 -7.91
CA LYS A 153 -3.18 3.23 -9.29
C LYS A 153 -4.49 3.98 -9.32
#